data_AF-A0A0S8FYV3-F1
#
_entry.id   AF-A0A0S8FYV3-F1
#
_cell.length_a   1.000
_cell.length_b   1.000
_cell.length_c   1.000
_cell.angle_alpha   90.00
_cell.angle_beta   90.00
_cell.angle_gamma   90.00
#
_symmetry.space_group_name_H-M   'P 1'
#
loop_
_entity.id
_entity.type
_entity.pdbx_description
1 polymer ?
#
loop_
_entity_poly.entity_id
_entity_poly.type
_entity_poly.pdbx_seq_one_letter_code
_entity_poly.pdbx_strand_id
1 'polypeptide(L)'
;MRVFVAINPPREVRARIGEAERDLREAGFPIRWVPAENVHLTLKFRPSVVWLGVELDSVLSSLQARTEENLSLLGFPREDRPFRPHLTLGRSRKRAEMSEFRGLETIVSRLEYSDSFRVGTVDVMSSRLMPTGAVYDVIHRAELGDKIVSEQGA
;
A
#
# COMPACT_ATOMS: atom_id res chain seq x y z
N MET A 1 0.68 2.98 19.19
CA MET A 1 1.70 2.85 18.13
C MET A 1 1.45 1.54 17.39
N ARG A 2 1.51 1.52 16.06
CA ARG A 2 1.36 0.28 15.27
C ARG A 2 2.64 0.02 14.48
N VAL A 3 3.06 -1.23 14.38
CA VAL A 3 4.22 -1.68 13.60
C VAL A 3 3.73 -2.59 12.47
N PHE A 4 4.33 -2.46 11.29
CA PHE A 4 3.97 -3.25 10.10
C PHE A 4 5.15 -3.35 9.13
N VAL A 5 5.07 -4.29 8.19
CA VAL A 5 6.07 -4.51 7.14
C VAL A 5 5.55 -3.94 5.82
N ALA A 6 6.39 -3.18 5.12
CA ALA A 6 6.01 -2.50 3.90
C ALA A 6 7.13 -2.39 2.86
N ILE A 7 6.69 -2.20 1.61
CA ILE A 7 7.55 -1.79 0.48
C ILE A 7 7.25 -0.33 0.18
N ASN A 8 8.30 0.49 0.10
CA ASN A 8 8.21 1.91 -0.20
C ASN A 8 8.54 2.14 -1.69
N PRO A 9 7.59 2.60 -2.52
CA PRO A 9 7.87 2.97 -3.90
C PRO A 9 8.93 4.08 -3.97
N PRO A 10 9.81 4.09 -4.99
CA PRO A 10 10.75 5.17 -5.23
C PRO A 10 10.08 6.55 -5.29
N ARG A 11 10.84 7.61 -5.00
CA ARG A 11 10.31 8.98 -4.97
C ARG A 11 9.65 9.36 -6.29
N GLU A 12 10.21 8.91 -7.40
CA GLU A 12 9.75 9.16 -8.76
C GLU A 12 8.40 8.50 -9.02
N VAL A 13 8.22 7.26 -8.55
CA VAL A 13 6.93 6.55 -8.63
C VAL A 13 5.89 7.25 -7.77
N ARG A 14 6.22 7.64 -6.53
CA ARG A 14 5.29 8.39 -5.67
C ARG A 14 4.86 9.72 -6.29
N ALA A 15 5.78 10.43 -6.96
CA ALA A 15 5.47 11.66 -7.67
C ALA A 15 4.50 11.41 -8.83
N ARG A 16 4.73 10.36 -9.64
CA ARG A 16 3.83 9.98 -10.75
C ARG A 16 2.45 9.54 -10.26
N ILE A 17 2.37 8.80 -9.15
CA ILE A 17 1.09 8.48 -8.50
C ILE A 17 0.37 9.77 -8.10
N GLY A 18 1.09 10.71 -7.46
CA GLY A 18 0.55 12.01 -7.05
C GLY A 18 -0.02 12.84 -8.21
N GLU A 19 0.66 12.83 -9.36
CA GLU A 19 0.19 13.44 -10.61
C GLU A 19 -1.08 12.75 -11.13
N ALA A 20 -1.08 11.41 -11.15
CA ALA A 20 -2.20 10.62 -11.68
C ALA A 20 -3.47 10.74 -10.83
N GLU A 21 -3.35 10.91 -9.51
CA GLU A 21 -4.50 11.12 -8.63
C GLU A 21 -4.97 12.58 -8.53
N ARG A 22 -4.29 13.53 -9.21
CA ARG A 22 -4.58 14.98 -9.07
C ARG A 22 -6.05 15.30 -9.35
N ASP A 23 -6.58 14.83 -10.48
CA ASP A 23 -7.95 15.13 -10.88
C ASP A 23 -8.98 14.56 -9.88
N LEU A 24 -8.68 13.40 -9.27
CA LEU A 24 -9.51 12.83 -8.18
C LEU A 24 -9.47 13.69 -6.92
N ARG A 25 -8.31 14.28 -6.60
CA ARG A 25 -8.15 15.15 -5.43
C ARG A 25 -8.88 16.46 -5.62
N GLU A 26 -8.77 17.04 -6.81
CA GLU A 26 -9.40 18.31 -7.18
C GLU A 26 -10.93 18.20 -7.30
N ALA A 27 -11.45 17.01 -7.62
CA ALA A 27 -12.88 16.74 -7.67
C ALA A 27 -13.60 16.85 -6.30
N GLY A 28 -12.86 16.98 -5.19
CA GLY A 28 -13.43 17.34 -3.89
C GLY A 28 -14.22 16.24 -3.19
N PHE A 29 -14.10 14.98 -3.61
CA PHE A 29 -14.71 13.83 -2.93
C PHE A 29 -14.35 13.80 -1.43
N PRO A 30 -15.23 13.25 -0.56
CA PRO A 30 -14.98 13.16 0.88
C PRO A 30 -13.96 12.07 1.23
N ILE A 31 -12.79 12.12 0.59
CA ILE A 31 -11.63 11.26 0.77
C ILE A 31 -10.58 12.03 1.56
N ARG A 32 -10.04 11.38 2.58
CA ARG A 32 -8.79 11.80 3.23
C ARG A 32 -7.64 11.15 2.48
N TRP A 33 -7.00 11.94 1.61
CA TRP A 33 -5.87 11.51 0.80
C TRP A 33 -4.63 11.25 1.65
N VAL A 34 -3.90 10.20 1.29
CA VAL A 34 -2.58 9.90 1.81
C VAL A 34 -1.59 10.81 1.08
N PRO A 35 -0.72 11.56 1.78
CA PRO A 35 0.35 12.31 1.12
C PRO A 35 1.19 11.38 0.24
N ALA A 36 1.61 11.82 -0.94
CA ALA A 36 2.29 10.98 -1.92
C ALA A 36 3.53 10.29 -1.32
N GLU A 37 4.27 10.99 -0.45
CA GLU A 37 5.43 10.48 0.29
C GLU A 37 5.12 9.35 1.27
N ASN A 38 3.87 9.23 1.71
CA ASN A 38 3.40 8.21 2.65
C ASN A 38 2.77 7.00 1.96
N VAL A 39 2.71 6.98 0.62
CA VAL A 39 2.21 5.84 -0.15
C VAL A 39 3.19 4.67 -0.03
N HIS A 40 2.70 3.53 0.43
CA HIS A 40 3.47 2.29 0.58
C HIS A 40 2.58 1.07 0.31
N LEU A 41 3.20 -0.02 -0.16
CA LEU A 41 2.56 -1.32 -0.28
C LEU A 41 2.65 -2.01 1.07
N THR A 42 1.50 -2.25 1.69
CA THR A 42 1.43 -2.95 2.97
C THR A 42 1.34 -4.45 2.73
N LEU A 43 2.25 -5.24 3.29
CA LEU A 43 2.20 -6.71 3.17
C LEU A 43 1.13 -7.35 4.08
N LYS A 44 0.67 -6.61 5.09
CA LYS A 44 -0.33 -7.05 6.08
C LYS A 44 -1.10 -5.89 6.70
N PHE A 45 -2.34 -5.60 6.25
CA PHE A 45 -3.38 -4.87 7.02
C PHE A 45 -4.75 -4.73 6.27
N ARG A 46 -5.87 -4.41 6.98
CA ARG A 46 -7.22 -4.03 6.44
C ARG A 46 -7.42 -2.49 6.42
N PRO A 47 -8.55 -1.83 6.04
CA PRO A 47 -9.80 -2.11 5.31
C PRO A 47 -10.18 -0.93 4.32
N SER A 48 -11.47 -0.69 4.00
CA SER A 48 -12.14 0.41 3.25
C SER A 48 -11.30 1.63 2.82
N VAL A 49 -10.80 1.59 1.58
CA VAL A 49 -9.80 2.52 1.03
C VAL A 49 -10.08 2.80 -0.44
N VAL A 50 -9.63 3.95 -0.93
CA VAL A 50 -9.29 4.15 -2.34
C VAL A 50 -7.84 3.72 -2.50
N TRP A 51 -7.58 2.87 -3.47
CA TRP A 51 -6.29 2.21 -3.63
C TRP A 51 -5.94 2.03 -5.10
N LEU A 52 -4.64 2.06 -5.38
CA LEU A 52 -4.09 1.60 -6.64
C LEU A 52 -3.76 0.11 -6.51
N GLY A 53 -4.26 -0.69 -7.45
CA GLY A 53 -3.94 -2.11 -7.51
C GLY A 53 -2.50 -2.35 -7.89
N VAL A 54 -1.92 -3.37 -7.28
CA VAL A 54 -0.62 -3.90 -7.68
C VAL A 54 -0.86 -5.28 -8.26
N GLU A 55 -0.22 -5.57 -9.38
CA GLU A 55 -0.26 -6.91 -9.96
C GLU A 55 0.40 -7.89 -8.98
N LEU A 56 -0.32 -8.98 -8.68
CA LEU A 56 0.21 -10.03 -7.82
C LEU A 56 0.91 -11.07 -8.68
N ASP A 57 2.23 -11.14 -8.55
CA ASP A 57 3.05 -12.22 -9.12
C ASP A 57 3.44 -13.24 -8.04
N SER A 58 4.08 -14.33 -8.47
CA SER A 58 4.54 -15.39 -7.57
C SER A 58 5.59 -14.88 -6.58
N VAL A 59 6.47 -13.96 -6.99
CA VAL A 59 7.55 -13.44 -6.15
C VAL A 59 7.00 -12.63 -4.98
N LEU A 60 6.06 -11.73 -5.25
CA LEU A 60 5.41 -10.89 -4.24
C LEU A 60 4.52 -11.74 -3.32
N SER A 61 3.85 -12.76 -3.85
CA SER A 61 3.10 -13.75 -3.07
C SER A 61 4.02 -14.50 -2.09
N SER A 62 5.14 -15.04 -2.57
CA SER A 62 6.12 -15.74 -1.73
C SER A 62 6.76 -14.83 -0.68
N LEU A 63 7.07 -13.57 -1.03
CA LEU A 63 7.60 -12.59 -0.07
C LEU A 63 6.60 -12.34 1.07
N GLN A 64 5.33 -12.16 0.74
CA GLN A 64 4.27 -11.93 1.72
C GLN A 64 4.06 -13.17 2.60
N ALA A 65 3.98 -14.36 2.01
CA ALA A 65 3.77 -15.62 2.73
C ALA A 65 4.92 -15.89 3.72
N ARG A 66 6.18 -15.74 3.28
CA ARG A 66 7.35 -15.90 4.14
C ARG A 66 7.40 -14.86 5.25
N THR A 67 6.96 -13.62 4.97
CA THR A 67 6.86 -12.58 6.00
C THR A 67 5.82 -12.96 7.06
N GLU A 68 4.63 -13.39 6.66
CA GLU A 68 3.58 -13.87 7.57
C GLU A 68 4.03 -15.07 8.41
N GLU A 69 4.69 -16.05 7.79
CA GLU A 69 5.20 -17.22 8.47
C GLU A 69 6.21 -16.86 9.56
N ASN A 70 7.23 -16.07 9.23
CA ASN A 70 8.26 -15.67 10.18
C ASN A 70 7.69 -14.82 11.33
N LEU A 71 6.75 -13.91 11.04
CA LEU A 71 6.08 -13.13 12.08
C LEU A 71 5.19 -14.01 12.96
N SER A 72 4.55 -15.02 12.38
CA SER A 72 3.74 -15.99 13.13
C SER A 72 4.57 -16.79 14.14
N LEU A 73 5.81 -17.17 13.78
CA LEU A 73 6.73 -17.84 14.70
C LEU A 73 7.14 -16.96 15.88
N LEU A 74 7.09 -15.63 15.71
CA LEU A 74 7.33 -14.64 16.77
C LEU A 74 6.06 -14.31 17.59
N GLY A 75 4.94 -14.97 17.33
CA GLY A 75 3.69 -14.80 18.08
C GLY A 75 2.73 -13.74 17.51
N PHE A 76 2.99 -13.20 16.31
CA PHE A 76 2.03 -12.30 15.66
C PHE A 76 0.94 -13.09 14.93
N PRO A 77 -0.35 -12.75 15.09
CA PRO A 77 -1.44 -13.49 14.45
C PRO A 77 -1.38 -13.33 12.93
N ARG A 78 -1.63 -14.41 12.18
CA ARG A 78 -1.71 -14.36 10.71
C ARG A 78 -2.98 -13.63 10.26
N GLU A 79 -2.94 -13.04 9.06
CA GLU A 79 -4.16 -12.52 8.42
C GLU A 79 -4.84 -13.65 7.63
N ASP A 80 -6.12 -13.90 7.92
CA ASP A 80 -6.89 -14.98 7.28
C ASP A 80 -7.41 -14.62 5.89
N ARG A 81 -7.43 -13.33 5.55
CA ARG A 81 -7.92 -12.87 4.26
C ARG A 81 -6.87 -13.04 3.16
N PRO A 82 -7.31 -13.32 1.91
CA PRO A 82 -6.42 -13.35 0.77
C PRO A 82 -5.61 -12.06 0.66
N PHE A 83 -4.31 -12.19 0.44
CA PHE A 83 -3.44 -11.06 0.19
C PHE A 83 -3.81 -10.40 -1.14
N ARG A 84 -4.15 -9.11 -1.07
CA ARG A 84 -4.47 -8.26 -2.22
C ARG A 84 -3.53 -7.07 -2.19
N PRO A 85 -2.40 -7.11 -2.93
CA PRO A 85 -1.42 -6.05 -2.85
C PRO A 85 -2.00 -4.76 -3.43
N HIS A 86 -1.87 -3.68 -2.67
CA HIS A 86 -2.42 -2.38 -3.03
C HIS A 86 -1.62 -1.24 -2.40
N LEU A 87 -1.58 -0.11 -3.10
CA LEU A 87 -1.11 1.17 -2.55
C LEU A 87 -2.32 1.96 -2.09
N THR A 88 -2.41 2.28 -0.81
CA THR A 88 -3.52 3.12 -0.31
C THR A 88 -3.31 4.56 -0.76
N LEU A 89 -4.24 5.09 -1.55
CA LEU A 89 -4.24 6.48 -2.00
C LEU A 89 -5.05 7.37 -1.06
N GLY A 90 -6.12 6.83 -0.49
CA GLY A 90 -6.99 7.59 0.40
C GLY A 90 -7.97 6.74 1.18
N ARG A 91 -8.60 7.36 2.18
CA ARG A 91 -9.65 6.73 2.99
C ARG A 91 -10.88 7.60 2.97
N SER A 92 -12.04 6.99 2.73
CA SER A 92 -13.32 7.70 2.88
C SER A 92 -13.46 8.28 4.29
N ARG A 93 -14.01 9.49 4.40
CA ARG A 93 -14.32 10.11 5.69
C ARG A 93 -15.37 9.27 6.42
N LYS A 94 -15.29 9.22 7.75
CA LYS A 94 -16.09 8.32 8.61
C LYS A 94 -17.63 8.48 8.45
N ARG A 95 -18.10 9.62 7.95
CA ARG A 95 -19.53 9.95 7.78
C ARG A 95 -19.87 10.32 6.33
N ALA A 96 -19.06 9.90 5.36
CA ALA A 96 -19.36 10.18 3.96
C ALA A 96 -20.56 9.34 3.49
N GLU A 97 -21.51 10.00 2.83
CA GLU A 97 -22.67 9.40 2.18
C GLU A 97 -22.32 8.95 0.76
N MET A 98 -22.98 7.90 0.25
CA MET A 98 -22.72 7.40 -1.10
C MET A 98 -23.01 8.44 -2.19
N SER A 99 -23.99 9.32 -1.95
CA SER A 99 -24.37 10.41 -2.85
C SER A 99 -23.24 11.42 -3.07
N GLU A 100 -22.34 11.59 -2.10
CA GLU A 100 -21.17 12.48 -2.19
C GLU A 100 -20.06 11.93 -3.11
N PHE A 101 -20.16 10.66 -3.53
CA PHE A 101 -19.23 10.03 -4.48
C PHE A 101 -19.77 9.98 -5.91
N ARG A 102 -20.93 10.58 -6.19
CA ARG A 102 -21.50 10.62 -7.55
C ARG A 102 -20.50 11.23 -8.54
N GLY A 103 -20.26 10.56 -9.66
CA GLY A 103 -19.33 11.03 -10.69
C GLY A 103 -17.89 10.54 -10.48
N LEU A 104 -17.58 9.90 -9.35
CA LEU A 104 -16.28 9.26 -9.13
C LEU A 104 -15.98 8.23 -10.23
N GLU A 105 -16.98 7.44 -10.62
CA GLU A 105 -16.89 6.45 -11.70
C GLU A 105 -16.49 7.06 -13.04
N THR A 106 -16.91 8.30 -13.31
CA THR A 106 -16.60 9.01 -14.56
C THR A 106 -15.16 9.52 -14.57
N ILE A 107 -14.63 9.92 -13.42
CA ILE A 107 -13.24 10.36 -13.30
C ILE A 107 -12.32 9.13 -13.34
N VAL A 108 -12.65 8.10 -12.56
CA VAL A 108 -11.89 6.85 -12.52
C VAL A 108 -11.83 6.16 -13.89
N SER A 109 -12.91 6.18 -14.68
CA SER A 109 -12.92 5.56 -16.01
C SER A 109 -12.01 6.24 -17.04
N ARG A 110 -11.57 7.47 -16.77
CA ARG A 110 -10.63 8.22 -17.64
C ARG A 110 -9.19 8.11 -17.17
N LEU A 111 -8.96 7.54 -15.99
CA LEU A 111 -7.63 7.39 -15.43
C LEU A 111 -7.03 6.08 -15.94
N GLU A 112 -5.99 6.21 -16.74
CA GLU A 112 -5.10 5.12 -17.07
C GLU A 112 -3.76 5.35 -16.37
N TYR A 113 -3.41 4.45 -15.45
CA TYR A 113 -2.13 4.47 -14.76
C TYR A 113 -1.53 3.07 -14.74
N SER A 114 -0.30 2.94 -15.24
CA SER A 114 0.51 1.74 -15.11
C SER A 114 1.97 2.14 -14.92
N ASP A 115 2.63 1.49 -13.98
CA ASP A 115 4.02 1.77 -13.64
C ASP A 115 4.65 0.52 -13.02
N SER A 116 5.97 0.43 -13.09
CA SER A 116 6.72 -0.66 -12.49
C SER A 116 8.01 -0.13 -11.86
N PHE A 117 8.42 -0.78 -10.77
CA PHE A 117 9.69 -0.47 -10.13
C PHE A 117 10.28 -1.71 -9.48
N ARG A 118 11.61 -1.72 -9.39
CA ARG A 118 12.33 -2.79 -8.69
C ARG A 118 12.20 -2.60 -7.18
N VAL A 119 11.79 -3.66 -6.48
CA VAL A 119 11.82 -3.71 -5.02
C VAL A 119 13.20 -4.17 -4.57
N GLY A 120 14.00 -3.23 -4.08
CA GLY A 120 15.32 -3.54 -3.50
C GLY A 120 15.30 -3.77 -2.00
N THR A 121 14.28 -3.28 -1.29
CA THR A 121 14.24 -3.31 0.18
C THR A 121 12.84 -3.56 0.70
N VAL A 122 12.77 -4.11 1.91
CA VAL A 122 11.56 -4.20 2.73
C VAL A 122 11.83 -3.53 4.07
N ASP A 123 10.90 -2.69 4.49
CA ASP A 123 11.04 -1.88 5.71
C ASP A 123 10.07 -2.36 6.80
N VAL A 124 10.57 -2.45 8.03
CA VAL A 124 9.72 -2.48 9.23
C VAL A 124 9.43 -1.04 9.62
N MET A 125 8.15 -0.68 9.65
CA MET A 125 7.71 0.70 9.87
C MET A 125 6.86 0.79 11.13
N SER A 126 6.93 1.93 11.82
CA SER A 126 5.97 2.30 12.86
C SER A 126 5.08 3.45 12.40
N SER A 127 3.86 3.50 12.91
CA SER A 127 2.96 4.63 12.72
C SER A 127 2.44 5.20 14.04
N ARG A 128 2.32 6.54 14.08
CA ARG A 128 1.63 7.31 15.12
C ARG A 128 0.54 8.17 14.47
N LEU A 129 -0.68 8.08 14.99
CA LEU A 129 -1.80 8.89 14.49
C LEU A 129 -1.72 10.29 15.10
N MET A 130 -1.66 11.30 14.24
CA MET A 130 -1.77 12.71 14.59
C MET A 130 -3.09 13.28 14.03
N PRO A 131 -3.57 14.43 14.54
CA PRO A 131 -4.73 15.11 13.95
C PRO A 131 -4.55 15.38 12.45
N THR A 132 -3.34 15.78 12.04
CA THR A 132 -2.95 16.08 10.65
C THR A 132 -2.80 14.82 9.78
N GLY A 133 -2.49 13.67 10.36
CA GLY A 133 -2.30 12.43 9.60
C GLY A 133 -1.51 11.39 10.37
N ALA A 134 -1.32 10.22 9.79
CA ALA A 134 -0.35 9.28 10.32
C ALA A 134 1.08 9.79 10.02
N VAL A 135 1.94 9.77 11.02
CA VAL A 135 3.39 9.93 10.86
C VAL A 135 4.00 8.54 10.86
N TYR A 136 4.91 8.29 9.92
CA TYR A 136 5.55 7.00 9.71
C TYR A 136 7.06 7.11 9.93
N ASP A 137 7.63 6.15 10.64
CA ASP A 137 9.07 6.02 10.84
C ASP A 137 9.54 4.64 10.37
N VAL A 138 10.66 4.58 9.66
CA VAL A 138 11.35 3.33 9.37
C VAL A 138 12.13 2.91 10.62
N ILE A 139 11.77 1.76 11.19
CA ILE A 139 12.45 1.16 12.35
C ILE A 139 13.67 0.36 11.88
N HIS A 140 13.48 -0.41 10.80
CA HIS A 140 14.51 -1.26 10.23
C HIS A 140 14.31 -1.39 8.73
N ARG A 141 15.41 -1.55 8.00
CA ARG A 141 15.46 -1.76 6.56
C ARG A 141 16.24 -3.03 6.26
N ALA A 142 15.62 -3.94 5.51
CA ALA A 142 16.25 -5.15 5.01
C ALA A 142 16.41 -5.07 3.49
N GLU A 143 17.63 -5.35 3.01
CA GLU A 143 17.92 -5.47 1.58
C GLU A 143 17.37 -6.80 1.05
N LEU A 144 16.71 -6.76 -0.12
CA LEU A 144 16.37 -7.93 -0.90
C LEU A 144 17.51 -8.21 -1.87
N GLY A 145 18.12 -9.39 -1.77
CA GLY A 145 19.16 -9.81 -2.70
C GLY A 145 18.61 -10.10 -4.11
N ASP A 146 19.49 -10.05 -5.10
CA ASP A 146 19.17 -10.23 -6.53
C ASP A 146 18.74 -11.65 -6.92
N LYS A 147 18.69 -12.58 -5.96
CA LYS A 147 18.34 -13.97 -6.21
C LYS A 147 16.83 -14.14 -6.13
N ILE A 148 16.19 -14.33 -7.28
CA ILE A 148 14.93 -15.06 -7.36
C ILE A 148 15.25 -16.45 -6.80
N VAL A 149 14.71 -16.77 -5.64
CA VAL A 149 14.74 -18.15 -5.15
C VAL A 149 13.80 -18.91 -6.09
N SER A 150 14.37 -19.58 -7.10
CA SER A 150 13.65 -20.57 -7.87
C SER A 150 13.08 -21.59 -6.88
N GLU A 151 11.77 -21.81 -6.90
CA GLU A 151 11.22 -23.02 -6.31
C GLU A 151 11.91 -24.21 -6.98
N GLN A 152 12.83 -24.83 -6.25
CA GLN A 152 13.24 -26.21 -6.49
C GLN A 152 12.71 -27.00 -5.30
N GLY A 153 11.85 -27.95 -5.64
CA GLY A 153 11.01 -28.65 -4.69
C GLY A 153 11.73 -29.66 -3.82
N ALA A 154 10.93 -30.16 -2.88
CA ALA A 154 11.01 -31.48 -2.27
C ALA A 154 9.57 -31.90 -1.95
#